data_AF-A0A7S3C1E3-F1
#
_entry.id   AF-A0A7S3C1E3-F1
#
_cell.length_a   1.000
_cell.length_b   1.000
_cell.length_c   1.000
_cell.angle_alpha   90.00
_cell.angle_beta   90.00
_cell.angle_gamma   90.00
#
_symmetry.space_group_name_H-M   'P 1'
#
loop_
_entity.id
_entity.type
_entity.pdbx_description
1 polymer ?
#
loop_
_entity_poly.entity_id
_entity_poly.type
_entity_poly.pdbx_seq_one_letter_code
_entity_poly.pdbx_strand_id
1 'polypeptide(L)'
;MSAESSQPDVEEGTRELENLTKLKVDGVLDEGEYALAKQRVMDGQRRAALEAAGWVFQERPVAQPVQAIGYTDLTQEICASGMLAVDRVLDTMRGGAGADQQAQGCAGLAILAEKDGTRSKILAKDAVGVIVAAMTAHPTDSSVAASGCSALGNLAIGEGESDVRARGLRPVLAAMAAHCTSSAKVGAKGCAALANCAFSTEGEAEVVAAGGAEAIVEAMCAFPLDTKLQEEGADALCNLTGSAAGKAAIAFAGGVAALEAVRSNVTGHPAAQRAQDCLAAINDEGT
;
A
#
# COMPACT_ATOMS: atom_id res chain seq x y z
N MET A 1 -22.15 45.52 35.26
CA MET A 1 -21.21 46.50 34.69
C MET A 1 -19.83 45.89 34.87
N SER A 2 -19.40 45.03 33.95
CA SER A 2 -18.64 45.38 32.73
C SER A 2 -17.23 45.85 33.13
N ALA A 3 -16.14 45.22 32.70
CA ALA A 3 -15.87 44.76 31.34
C ALA A 3 -15.07 43.44 31.31
N GLU A 4 -15.43 42.60 30.33
CA GLU A 4 -14.62 41.51 29.80
C GLU A 4 -13.33 42.06 29.17
N SER A 5 -12.18 41.49 29.51
CA SER A 5 -10.95 41.63 28.72
C SER A 5 -10.67 40.30 28.03
N SER A 6 -11.08 40.18 26.76
CA SER A 6 -10.80 39.02 25.92
C SER A 6 -9.29 38.83 25.79
N GLN A 7 -8.77 37.73 26.34
CA GLN A 7 -7.42 37.25 26.03
C GLN A 7 -7.45 36.65 24.61
N PRO A 8 -6.49 36.98 23.73
CA PRO A 8 -6.36 36.29 22.45
C PRO A 8 -5.92 34.84 22.69
N ASP A 9 -6.51 33.94 21.91
CA ASP A 9 -6.37 32.49 21.99
C ASP A 9 -4.93 32.06 21.71
N VAL A 10 -4.28 31.38 22.66
CA VAL A 10 -2.87 30.96 22.58
C VAL A 10 -2.67 29.86 21.51
N GLU A 11 -3.75 29.24 21.03
CA GLU A 11 -3.74 28.32 19.88
C GLU A 11 -3.68 29.02 18.51
N GLU A 12 -4.06 30.30 18.41
CA GLU A 12 -4.07 31.00 17.12
C GLU A 12 -2.67 31.48 16.72
N GLY A 13 -1.82 31.84 17.70
CA GLY A 13 -0.44 32.23 17.48
C GLY A 13 0.50 31.08 17.03
N THR A 14 0.09 29.82 17.18
CA THR A 14 0.81 28.67 16.60
C THR A 14 0.27 28.26 15.24
N ARG A 15 -0.96 28.67 14.88
CA ARG A 15 -1.58 28.43 13.56
C ARG A 15 -1.09 29.39 12.47
N GLU A 16 -0.50 30.53 12.80
CA GLU A 16 0.05 31.46 11.81
C GLU A 16 1.37 31.00 11.15
N LEU A 17 2.07 30.00 11.70
CA LEU A 17 3.36 29.53 11.15
C LEU A 17 3.25 28.41 10.10
N GLU A 18 2.13 27.68 10.03
CA GLU A 18 1.91 26.65 8.99
C GLU A 18 1.10 27.15 7.78
N ASN A 19 0.46 28.32 7.87
CA ASN A 19 -0.40 28.85 6.79
C ASN A 19 0.30 29.75 5.75
N LEU A 20 1.60 30.05 5.88
CA LEU A 20 2.34 30.85 4.89
C LEU A 20 2.84 30.06 3.67
N THR A 21 2.23 28.93 3.35
CA THR A 21 2.51 28.19 2.11
C THR A 21 1.59 28.56 0.95
N LYS A 22 0.58 29.43 1.12
CA LYS A 22 -0.27 29.89 0.02
C LYS A 22 -0.75 31.33 0.18
N LEU A 23 -0.01 32.31 -0.37
CA LEU A 23 -0.61 33.38 -1.18
C LEU A 23 0.46 34.15 -1.95
N LYS A 24 0.37 34.00 -3.27
CA LYS A 24 1.21 34.45 -4.36
C LYS A 24 0.82 35.87 -4.75
N VAL A 25 1.75 36.82 -4.90
CA VAL A 25 1.55 37.97 -5.78
C VAL A 25 2.87 38.36 -6.46
N ASP A 26 2.90 38.05 -7.76
CA ASP A 26 3.69 38.65 -8.84
C ASP A 26 5.23 38.59 -8.84
N GLY A 27 5.75 37.66 -9.65
CA GLY A 27 7.01 37.85 -10.41
C GLY A 27 8.21 37.03 -9.93
N VAL A 28 8.45 35.89 -10.61
CA VAL A 28 9.70 35.12 -10.75
C VAL A 28 10.63 35.05 -9.51
N LEU A 29 10.61 33.90 -8.83
CA LEU A 29 11.67 33.55 -7.86
C LEU A 29 12.87 32.96 -8.61
N ASP A 30 14.05 33.52 -8.35
CA ASP A 30 15.36 33.01 -8.79
C ASP A 30 15.70 31.68 -8.08
N GLU A 31 16.39 30.77 -8.77
CA GLU A 31 16.79 29.44 -8.27
C GLU A 31 17.64 29.52 -6.99
N GLY A 32 18.32 30.65 -6.75
CA GLY A 32 19.07 30.92 -5.52
C GLY A 32 18.20 31.09 -4.27
N GLU A 33 17.00 31.67 -4.38
CA GLU A 33 16.13 31.94 -3.22
C GLU A 33 15.27 30.73 -2.84
N TYR A 34 14.95 29.86 -3.81
CA TYR A 34 14.25 28.59 -3.56
C TYR A 34 15.09 27.63 -2.70
N ALA A 35 16.42 27.65 -2.84
CA ALA A 35 17.34 26.86 -2.01
C ALA A 35 17.45 27.39 -0.57
N LEU A 36 17.33 28.70 -0.36
CA LEU A 36 17.41 29.37 0.95
C LEU A 36 16.18 29.14 1.84
N ALA A 37 15.00 28.89 1.24
CA ALA A 37 13.79 28.56 1.98
C ALA A 37 13.88 27.21 2.73
N LYS A 38 14.83 26.34 2.35
CA LYS A 38 15.06 25.02 2.97
C LYS A 38 16.00 25.04 4.19
N GLN A 39 16.61 26.17 4.53
CA GLN A 39 17.50 26.29 5.68
C GLN A 39 17.24 27.59 6.45
N ARG A 40 16.35 27.53 7.45
CA ARG A 40 16.39 28.51 8.54
C ARG A 40 16.26 27.79 9.88
N VAL A 41 17.37 27.15 10.25
CA VAL A 41 17.70 26.97 11.67
C VAL A 41 17.78 28.37 12.27
N MET A 42 17.10 28.60 13.40
CA MET A 42 17.17 29.86 14.13
C MET A 42 18.62 30.06 14.58
N ASP A 43 19.34 31.01 13.98
CA ASP A 43 20.70 31.35 14.42
C ASP A 43 20.70 32.13 15.76
N GLY A 44 21.84 32.11 16.46
CA GLY A 44 21.96 32.69 17.79
C GLY A 44 21.79 34.20 17.85
N GLN A 45 22.10 34.93 16.77
CA GLN A 45 21.91 36.38 16.72
C GLN A 45 20.43 36.75 16.62
N ARG A 46 19.67 35.99 15.83
CA ARG A 46 18.22 36.17 15.68
C ARG A 46 17.47 35.80 16.95
N ARG A 47 17.92 34.77 17.67
CA ARG A 47 17.38 34.43 19.00
C ARG A 47 17.61 35.55 20.01
N ALA A 48 18.83 36.08 20.10
CA ALA A 48 19.16 37.16 21.03
C ALA A 48 18.35 38.44 20.77
N ALA A 49 18.09 38.77 19.50
CA ALA A 49 17.24 39.92 19.14
C ALA A 49 15.78 39.75 19.60
N LEU A 50 15.26 38.53 19.54
CA LEU A 50 13.89 38.22 19.98
C LEU A 50 13.79 38.18 21.51
N GLU A 51 14.81 37.65 22.21
CA GLU A 51 14.90 37.71 23.67
C GLU A 51 14.95 39.17 24.17
N ALA A 52 15.71 40.04 23.50
CA ALA A 52 15.76 41.47 23.80
C ALA A 52 14.41 42.19 23.55
N ALA A 53 13.57 41.67 22.66
CA ALA A 53 12.22 42.15 22.40
C ALA A 53 11.16 41.56 23.35
N GLY A 54 11.57 40.80 24.38
CA GLY A 54 10.71 40.25 25.41
C GLY A 54 10.16 38.84 25.12
N TRP A 55 10.66 38.17 24.07
CA TRP A 55 10.26 36.80 23.77
C TRP A 55 11.03 35.80 24.64
N VAL A 56 10.29 34.91 25.30
CA VAL A 56 10.89 33.85 26.12
C VAL A 56 10.91 32.55 25.33
N PHE A 57 12.11 32.05 25.04
CA PHE A 57 12.29 30.75 24.40
C PHE A 57 12.38 29.66 25.47
N GLN A 58 11.36 28.80 25.55
CA GLN A 58 11.47 27.59 26.34
C GLN A 58 12.24 26.54 25.55
N GLU A 59 13.27 25.95 26.17
CA GLU A 59 13.81 24.69 25.66
C GLU A 59 12.65 23.70 25.64
N ARG A 60 12.41 23.06 24.48
CA ARG A 60 11.55 21.88 24.46
C ARG A 60 12.11 20.97 25.56
N PRO A 61 11.31 20.52 26.54
CA PRO A 61 11.76 19.42 27.37
C PRO A 61 12.20 18.35 26.38
N VAL A 62 13.46 17.90 26.48
CA VAL A 62 13.91 16.70 25.78
C VAL A 62 12.78 15.71 26.06
N ALA A 63 12.07 15.30 25.01
CA ALA A 63 10.95 14.39 25.18
C ALA A 63 11.52 13.27 26.04
N GLN A 64 11.04 13.15 27.29
CA GLN A 64 11.40 12.00 28.10
C GLN A 64 11.14 10.81 27.18
N PRO A 65 12.08 9.85 27.07
CA PRO A 65 11.83 8.67 26.26
C PRO A 65 10.46 8.19 26.68
N VAL A 66 9.50 8.30 25.75
CA VAL A 66 8.09 8.03 26.06
C VAL A 66 8.13 6.63 26.61
N GLN A 67 7.90 6.51 27.93
CA GLN A 67 7.81 5.21 28.57
C GLN A 67 6.83 4.43 27.73
N ALA A 68 7.29 3.30 27.19
CA ALA A 68 6.60 2.50 26.19
C ALA A 68 5.11 2.44 26.52
N ILE A 69 4.32 3.28 25.87
CA ILE A 69 2.88 3.22 25.97
C ILE A 69 2.54 1.93 25.23
N GLY A 70 2.04 0.96 26.00
CA GLY A 70 1.87 -0.42 25.58
C GLY A 70 1.23 -0.56 24.20
N TYR A 71 1.78 -1.50 23.42
CA TYR A 71 1.26 -1.96 22.13
C TYR A 71 0.76 -0.85 21.21
N THR A 72 1.70 -0.07 20.66
CA THR A 72 1.38 0.85 19.55
C THR A 72 0.95 0.01 18.33
N ASP A 73 -0.29 0.18 17.88
CA ASP A 73 -0.75 -0.38 16.60
C ASP A 73 0.07 0.28 15.48
N LEU A 74 0.88 -0.53 14.78
CA LEU A 74 1.78 -0.03 13.74
C LEU A 74 1.02 0.63 12.58
N THR A 75 -0.22 0.19 12.32
CA THR A 75 -1.08 0.79 11.30
C THR A 75 -1.47 2.21 11.71
N GLN A 76 -1.90 2.39 12.96
CA GLN A 76 -2.28 3.70 13.48
C GLN A 76 -1.10 4.66 13.51
N GLU A 77 0.09 4.14 13.85
CA GLU A 77 1.31 4.93 13.83
C GLU A 77 1.63 5.47 12.43
N ILE A 78 1.50 4.62 11.41
CA ILE A 78 1.64 5.04 10.01
C ILE A 78 0.54 6.02 9.59
N CYS A 79 -0.70 5.81 9.99
CA CYS A 79 -1.79 6.73 9.67
C CYS A 79 -1.55 8.12 10.25
N ALA A 80 -1.01 8.20 11.47
CA ALA A 80 -0.72 9.46 12.15
C ALA A 80 0.56 10.14 11.63
N SER A 81 1.62 9.37 11.36
CA SER A 81 2.97 9.91 11.15
C SER A 81 3.48 9.75 9.71
N GLY A 82 2.76 9.00 8.87
CA GLY A 82 3.12 8.74 7.49
C GLY A 82 4.51 8.10 7.35
N MET A 83 5.31 8.66 6.44
CA MET A 83 6.67 8.18 6.15
C MET A 83 7.63 8.27 7.36
N LEU A 84 7.34 9.10 8.37
CA LEU A 84 8.20 9.24 9.55
C LEU A 84 8.21 7.97 10.43
N ALA A 85 7.15 7.16 10.37
CA ALA A 85 7.04 5.92 11.14
C ALA A 85 7.65 4.70 10.43
N VAL A 86 8.02 4.80 9.15
CA VAL A 86 8.36 3.62 8.33
C VAL A 86 9.58 2.88 8.86
N ASP A 87 10.63 3.58 9.27
CA ASP A 87 11.83 2.91 9.81
C ASP A 87 11.51 2.12 11.09
N ARG A 88 10.76 2.72 12.01
CA ARG A 88 10.34 2.06 13.25
C ARG A 88 9.44 0.85 12.97
N VAL A 89 8.51 0.96 12.02
CA VAL A 89 7.61 -0.14 11.64
C VAL A 89 8.41 -1.29 11.05
N LEU A 90 9.32 -1.02 10.11
CA LEU A 90 10.17 -2.03 9.49
C LEU A 90 11.09 -2.69 10.53
N ASP A 91 11.67 -1.93 11.45
CA ASP A 91 12.52 -2.47 12.51
C ASP A 91 11.72 -3.35 13.48
N THR A 92 10.49 -2.96 13.81
CA THR A 92 9.58 -3.77 14.63
C THR A 92 9.27 -5.10 13.93
N MET A 93 8.90 -5.06 12.64
CA MET A 93 8.62 -6.27 11.86
C MET A 93 9.84 -7.18 11.74
N ARG A 94 11.05 -6.63 11.55
CA ARG A 94 12.32 -7.39 11.53
C ARG A 94 12.65 -8.03 12.86
N GLY A 95 12.26 -7.40 13.97
CA GLY A 95 12.55 -7.84 15.34
C GLY A 95 11.81 -9.11 15.80
N GLY A 96 11.14 -9.84 14.91
CA GLY A 96 10.40 -11.05 15.26
C GLY A 96 9.03 -10.75 15.87
N ALA A 97 8.33 -9.74 15.35
CA ALA A 97 7.00 -9.37 15.81
C ALA A 97 5.98 -10.53 15.68
N GLY A 98 5.03 -10.59 16.61
CA GLY A 98 3.91 -11.53 16.56
C GLY A 98 2.98 -11.29 15.37
N ALA A 99 2.11 -12.25 15.06
CA ALA A 99 1.24 -12.20 13.87
C ALA A 99 0.44 -10.89 13.77
N ASP A 100 -0.15 -10.42 14.87
CA ASP A 100 -0.91 -9.15 14.89
C ASP A 100 -0.06 -7.95 14.48
N GLN A 101 1.15 -7.83 15.02
CA GLN A 101 2.07 -6.74 14.70
C GLN A 101 2.57 -6.84 13.26
N GLN A 102 2.82 -8.05 12.75
CA GLN A 102 3.18 -8.26 11.35
C GLN A 102 2.03 -7.85 10.42
N ALA A 103 0.79 -8.21 10.76
CA ALA A 103 -0.39 -7.84 10.00
C ALA A 103 -0.61 -6.32 9.97
N GLN A 104 -0.44 -5.65 11.12
CA GLN A 104 -0.51 -4.19 11.23
C GLN A 104 0.60 -3.49 10.45
N GLY A 105 1.83 -3.99 10.55
CA GLY A 105 2.96 -3.45 9.80
C GLY A 105 2.75 -3.55 8.29
N CYS A 106 2.34 -4.72 7.79
CA CYS A 106 1.96 -4.91 6.39
C CYS A 106 0.81 -3.98 5.98
N ALA A 107 -0.23 -3.84 6.81
CA ALA A 107 -1.37 -2.97 6.51
C ALA A 107 -0.96 -1.49 6.40
N GLY A 108 -0.14 -1.01 7.33
CA GLY A 108 0.41 0.35 7.27
C GLY A 108 1.28 0.56 6.02
N LEU A 109 2.14 -0.39 5.69
CA LEU A 109 2.94 -0.32 4.46
C LEU A 109 2.07 -0.29 3.20
N ALA A 110 0.96 -1.06 3.17
CA ALA A 110 0.00 -1.02 2.08
C ALA A 110 -0.65 0.36 1.92
N ILE A 111 -1.08 0.98 3.02
CA ILE A 111 -1.66 2.34 3.04
C ILE A 111 -0.68 3.37 2.51
N LEU A 112 0.60 3.26 2.89
CA LEU A 112 1.59 4.18 2.37
C LEU A 112 1.86 3.93 0.90
N ALA A 113 2.01 2.67 0.47
CA ALA A 113 2.28 2.32 -0.92
C ALA A 113 1.15 2.70 -1.89
N GLU A 114 -0.08 2.90 -1.41
CA GLU A 114 -1.18 3.42 -2.23
C GLU A 114 -0.93 4.88 -2.64
N LYS A 115 -0.26 5.67 -1.79
CA LYS A 115 0.01 7.10 -2.04
C LYS A 115 1.14 7.28 -3.05
N ASP A 116 1.01 8.29 -3.91
CA ASP A 116 2.08 8.62 -4.85
C ASP A 116 3.31 9.20 -4.17
N GLY A 117 4.50 8.83 -4.65
CA GLY A 117 5.79 9.32 -4.15
C GLY A 117 6.28 8.70 -2.82
N THR A 118 5.54 7.76 -2.25
CA THR A 118 5.96 6.98 -1.06
C THR A 118 6.54 5.62 -1.44
N ARG A 119 6.05 4.96 -2.51
CA ARG A 119 6.51 3.62 -2.97
C ARG A 119 8.03 3.55 -3.04
N SER A 120 8.66 4.48 -3.76
CA SER A 120 10.13 4.58 -3.90
C SER A 120 10.87 4.59 -2.58
N LYS A 121 10.34 5.34 -1.61
CA LYS A 121 10.96 5.52 -0.29
C LYS A 121 10.83 4.27 0.56
N ILE A 122 9.74 3.53 0.39
CA ILE A 122 9.46 2.27 1.09
C ILE A 122 10.30 1.14 0.46
N LEU A 123 10.37 1.08 -0.87
CA LEU A 123 11.20 0.14 -1.62
C LEU A 123 12.69 0.31 -1.27
N ALA A 124 13.19 1.55 -1.19
CA ALA A 124 14.57 1.84 -0.78
C ALA A 124 14.94 1.35 0.63
N LYS A 125 13.94 0.98 1.44
CA LYS A 125 14.11 0.45 2.81
C LYS A 125 13.92 -1.07 2.89
N ASP A 126 13.92 -1.77 1.75
CA ASP A 126 13.72 -3.22 1.63
C ASP A 126 12.39 -3.72 2.21
N ALA A 127 11.32 -2.95 2.03
CA ALA A 127 10.00 -3.33 2.54
C ALA A 127 9.48 -4.64 1.94
N VAL A 128 9.78 -4.94 0.67
CA VAL A 128 9.40 -6.20 0.02
C VAL A 128 9.99 -7.40 0.78
N GLY A 129 11.29 -7.35 1.12
CA GLY A 129 11.93 -8.41 1.91
C GLY A 129 11.30 -8.58 3.29
N VAL A 130 10.98 -7.47 3.97
CA VAL A 130 10.32 -7.49 5.29
C VAL A 130 8.91 -8.08 5.23
N ILE A 131 8.11 -7.70 4.23
CA ILE A 131 6.74 -8.22 4.05
C ILE A 131 6.78 -9.73 3.73
N VAL A 132 7.70 -10.15 2.85
CA VAL A 132 7.88 -11.57 2.51
C VAL A 132 8.30 -12.39 3.72
N ALA A 133 9.23 -11.88 4.54
CA ALA A 133 9.62 -12.52 5.78
C ALA A 133 8.44 -12.66 6.75
N ALA A 134 7.60 -11.62 6.87
CA ALA A 134 6.40 -11.64 7.70
C ALA A 134 5.40 -12.72 7.25
N MET A 135 5.07 -12.77 5.96
CA MET A 135 4.18 -13.79 5.39
C MET A 135 4.73 -15.21 5.55
N THR A 136 6.05 -15.38 5.42
CA THR A 136 6.71 -16.68 5.57
C THR A 136 6.75 -17.14 7.02
N ALA A 137 6.89 -16.22 7.98
CA ALA A 137 6.92 -16.54 9.40
C ALA A 137 5.54 -16.88 9.98
N HIS A 138 4.46 -16.35 9.38
CA HIS A 138 3.08 -16.55 9.85
C HIS A 138 2.16 -17.08 8.74
N PRO A 139 2.46 -18.25 8.15
CA PRO A 139 1.78 -18.74 6.94
C PRO A 139 0.32 -19.16 7.20
N THR A 140 -0.09 -19.35 8.45
CA THR A 140 -1.44 -19.72 8.84
C THR A 140 -2.28 -18.53 9.29
N ASP A 141 -1.71 -17.33 9.35
CA ASP A 141 -2.43 -16.13 9.78
C ASP A 141 -3.01 -15.38 8.58
N SER A 142 -4.34 -15.44 8.45
CA SER A 142 -5.04 -14.82 7.32
C SER A 142 -4.93 -13.29 7.30
N SER A 143 -4.68 -12.65 8.44
CA SER A 143 -4.51 -11.19 8.52
C SER A 143 -3.14 -10.79 8.00
N VAL A 144 -2.08 -11.51 8.37
CA VAL A 144 -0.74 -11.32 7.81
C VAL A 144 -0.75 -11.60 6.31
N ALA A 145 -1.39 -12.69 5.88
CA ALA A 145 -1.53 -13.04 4.46
C ALA A 145 -2.25 -11.94 3.68
N ALA A 146 -3.43 -11.49 4.11
CA ALA A 146 -4.21 -10.49 3.40
C ALA A 146 -3.51 -9.12 3.35
N SER A 147 -2.95 -8.67 4.47
CA SER A 147 -2.21 -7.40 4.54
C SER A 147 -0.92 -7.46 3.73
N GLY A 148 -0.20 -8.59 3.78
CA GLY A 148 1.02 -8.82 3.02
C GLY A 148 0.77 -8.81 1.51
N CYS A 149 -0.23 -9.55 1.03
CA CYS A 149 -0.66 -9.50 -0.37
C CYS A 149 -1.04 -8.08 -0.79
N SER A 150 -1.81 -7.36 0.04
CA SER A 150 -2.19 -5.98 -0.26
C SER A 150 -0.99 -5.04 -0.36
N ALA A 151 0.01 -5.19 0.53
CA ALA A 151 1.21 -4.36 0.52
C ALA A 151 2.08 -4.66 -0.70
N LEU A 152 2.32 -5.95 -1.00
CA LEU A 152 3.07 -6.37 -2.18
C LEU A 152 2.38 -5.93 -3.48
N GLY A 153 1.05 -6.06 -3.57
CA GLY A 153 0.29 -5.61 -4.73
C GLY A 153 0.42 -4.11 -4.99
N ASN A 154 0.36 -3.29 -3.94
CA ASN A 154 0.55 -1.84 -4.08
C ASN A 154 2.01 -1.49 -4.44
N LEU A 155 2.99 -2.23 -3.91
CA LEU A 155 4.41 -2.04 -4.23
C LEU A 155 4.79 -2.54 -5.63
N ALA A 156 4.01 -3.46 -6.22
CA ALA A 156 4.23 -3.95 -7.57
C ALA A 156 3.91 -2.90 -8.65
N ILE A 157 3.33 -1.75 -8.29
CA ILE A 157 2.99 -0.69 -9.25
C ILE A 157 4.23 0.16 -9.55
N GLY A 158 4.65 0.16 -10.81
CA GLY A 158 5.77 0.98 -11.29
C GLY A 158 7.13 0.34 -11.00
N GLU A 159 8.06 1.10 -10.41
CA GLU A 159 9.45 0.68 -10.21
C GLU A 159 9.64 -0.53 -9.26
N GLY A 160 8.65 -0.85 -8.43
CA GLY A 160 8.70 -2.01 -7.54
C GLY A 160 8.24 -3.32 -8.19
N GLU A 161 7.70 -3.26 -9.41
CA GLU A 161 7.17 -4.44 -10.13
C GLU A 161 8.17 -5.58 -10.18
N SER A 162 9.38 -5.32 -10.70
CA SER A 162 10.41 -6.35 -10.86
C SER A 162 10.85 -6.97 -9.53
N ASP A 163 10.87 -6.19 -8.46
CA ASP A 163 11.32 -6.65 -7.15
C ASP A 163 10.24 -7.52 -6.47
N VAL A 164 8.97 -7.10 -6.58
CA VAL A 164 7.83 -7.89 -6.09
C VAL A 164 7.67 -9.17 -6.92
N ARG A 165 7.88 -9.14 -8.24
CA ARG A 165 7.90 -10.37 -9.05
C ARG A 165 8.98 -11.34 -8.60
N ALA A 166 10.20 -10.84 -8.41
CA ALA A 166 11.34 -11.68 -8.01
C ALA A 166 11.19 -12.31 -6.61
N ARG A 167 10.58 -11.60 -5.66
CA ARG A 167 10.58 -12.00 -4.23
C ARG A 167 9.19 -12.26 -3.64
N GLY A 168 8.17 -11.55 -4.11
CA GLY A 168 6.81 -11.55 -3.57
C GLY A 168 5.84 -12.51 -4.25
N LEU A 169 6.07 -12.89 -5.51
CA LEU A 169 5.14 -13.74 -6.27
C LEU A 169 4.86 -15.08 -5.58
N ARG A 170 5.91 -15.81 -5.20
CA ARG A 170 5.76 -17.11 -4.51
C ARG A 170 5.07 -16.99 -3.15
N PRO A 171 5.43 -16.03 -2.27
CA PRO A 171 4.68 -15.76 -1.04
C PRO A 171 3.19 -15.45 -1.25
N VAL A 172 2.83 -14.68 -2.28
CA VAL A 172 1.42 -14.39 -2.60
C VAL A 172 0.67 -15.67 -2.97
N LEU A 173 1.25 -16.50 -3.85
CA LEU A 173 0.64 -17.77 -4.26
C LEU A 173 0.51 -18.75 -3.08
N ALA A 174 1.54 -18.83 -2.23
CA ALA A 174 1.49 -19.66 -1.02
C ALA A 174 0.41 -19.20 -0.04
N ALA A 175 0.23 -17.89 0.13
CA ALA A 175 -0.83 -17.33 0.97
C ALA A 175 -2.23 -17.63 0.41
N MET A 176 -2.43 -17.49 -0.91
CA MET A 176 -3.68 -17.87 -1.57
C MET A 176 -3.99 -19.34 -1.38
N ALA A 177 -3.01 -20.23 -1.57
CA ALA A 177 -3.17 -21.67 -1.39
C ALA A 177 -3.47 -22.04 0.07
N ALA A 178 -2.76 -21.45 1.04
CA ALA A 178 -2.96 -21.72 2.47
C ALA A 178 -4.35 -21.32 2.98
N HIS A 179 -4.99 -20.34 2.31
CA HIS A 179 -6.28 -19.78 2.71
C HIS A 179 -7.37 -19.92 1.65
N CYS A 180 -7.19 -20.81 0.67
CA CYS A 180 -8.06 -20.92 -0.51
C CYS A 180 -9.52 -21.23 -0.18
N THR A 181 -9.80 -21.87 0.96
CA THR A 181 -11.16 -22.19 1.41
C THR A 181 -11.57 -21.45 2.69
N SER A 182 -10.64 -20.74 3.34
CA SER A 182 -10.89 -20.09 4.64
C SER A 182 -11.03 -18.58 4.56
N SER A 183 -10.52 -17.91 3.52
CA SER A 183 -10.56 -16.44 3.44
C SER A 183 -10.64 -15.90 2.00
N ALA A 184 -11.85 -15.48 1.60
CA ALA A 184 -12.06 -14.74 0.36
C ALA A 184 -11.23 -13.45 0.30
N LYS A 185 -10.98 -12.81 1.45
CA LYS A 185 -10.16 -11.59 1.55
C LYS A 185 -8.70 -11.83 1.13
N VAL A 186 -8.11 -12.96 1.54
CA VAL A 186 -6.74 -13.33 1.11
C VAL A 186 -6.73 -13.59 -0.39
N GLY A 187 -7.72 -14.33 -0.91
CA GLY A 187 -7.89 -14.53 -2.33
C GLY A 187 -7.97 -13.21 -3.10
N ALA A 188 -8.82 -12.27 -2.68
CA ALA A 188 -9.04 -11.01 -3.38
C ALA A 188 -7.78 -10.15 -3.41
N LYS A 189 -7.08 -10.04 -2.27
CA LYS A 189 -5.80 -9.30 -2.19
C LYS A 189 -4.67 -10.00 -2.94
N GLY A 190 -4.68 -11.33 -2.99
CA GLY A 190 -3.76 -12.12 -3.79
C GLY A 190 -3.97 -11.90 -5.28
N CYS A 191 -5.21 -12.00 -5.76
CA CYS A 191 -5.57 -11.70 -7.15
C CYS A 191 -5.16 -10.29 -7.56
N ALA A 192 -5.45 -9.28 -6.73
CA ALA A 192 -5.03 -7.89 -6.99
C ALA A 192 -3.49 -7.76 -7.11
N ALA A 193 -2.74 -8.44 -6.25
CA ALA A 193 -1.28 -8.44 -6.31
C ALA A 193 -0.75 -9.12 -7.59
N LEU A 194 -1.34 -10.25 -7.98
CA LEU A 194 -1.01 -10.94 -9.23
C LEU A 194 -1.37 -10.10 -10.45
N ALA A 195 -2.51 -9.41 -10.45
CA ALA A 195 -2.93 -8.52 -11.53
C ALA A 195 -1.90 -7.40 -11.76
N ASN A 196 -1.42 -6.78 -10.68
CA ASN A 196 -0.40 -5.73 -10.76
C ASN A 196 0.96 -6.28 -11.23
N CYS A 197 1.31 -7.50 -10.82
CA CYS A 197 2.53 -8.16 -11.31
C CYS A 197 2.43 -8.58 -12.79
N ALA A 198 1.22 -8.80 -13.31
CA ALA A 198 0.97 -9.27 -14.66
C ALA A 198 0.70 -8.13 -15.67
N PHE A 199 0.94 -6.87 -15.29
CA PHE A 199 0.59 -5.73 -16.16
C PHE A 199 1.52 -5.60 -17.39
N SER A 200 2.76 -6.06 -17.28
CA SER A 200 3.74 -6.11 -18.37
C SER A 200 3.76 -7.49 -19.04
N THR A 201 4.28 -7.59 -20.27
CA THR A 201 4.39 -8.88 -20.98
C THR A 201 5.33 -9.84 -20.24
N GLU A 202 6.44 -9.35 -19.69
CA GLU A 202 7.35 -10.13 -18.86
C GLU A 202 6.66 -10.58 -17.57
N GLY A 203 5.91 -9.67 -16.95
CA GLY A 203 5.14 -9.94 -15.74
C GLY A 203 4.06 -10.99 -15.94
N GLU A 204 3.29 -10.90 -17.03
CA GLU A 204 2.34 -11.92 -17.47
C GLU A 204 3.04 -13.28 -17.53
N ALA A 205 4.15 -13.38 -18.28
CA ALA A 205 4.85 -14.64 -18.48
C ALA A 205 5.34 -15.26 -17.16
N GLU A 206 5.83 -14.44 -16.22
CA GLU A 206 6.27 -14.91 -14.90
C GLU A 206 5.10 -15.35 -14.00
N VAL A 207 3.99 -14.62 -14.00
CA VAL A 207 2.78 -15.00 -13.24
C VAL A 207 2.21 -16.31 -13.78
N VAL A 208 2.14 -16.47 -15.10
CA VAL A 208 1.73 -17.73 -15.74
C VAL A 208 2.69 -18.86 -15.37
N ALA A 209 3.99 -18.66 -15.51
CA ALA A 209 4.99 -19.68 -15.20
C ALA A 209 4.99 -20.11 -13.73
N ALA A 210 4.56 -19.23 -12.82
CA ALA A 210 4.44 -19.52 -11.40
C ALA A 210 3.13 -20.25 -11.01
N GLY A 211 2.21 -20.49 -11.96
CA GLY A 211 0.90 -21.10 -11.69
C GLY A 211 -0.15 -20.11 -11.18
N GLY A 212 -0.04 -18.84 -11.56
CA GLY A 212 -0.96 -17.79 -11.12
C GLY A 212 -2.40 -18.00 -11.60
N ALA A 213 -2.59 -18.52 -12.82
CA ALA A 213 -3.93 -18.77 -13.36
C ALA A 213 -4.71 -19.78 -12.51
N GLU A 214 -4.06 -20.88 -12.12
CA GLU A 214 -4.63 -21.92 -11.26
C GLU A 214 -5.02 -21.35 -9.89
N ALA A 215 -4.12 -20.59 -9.25
CA ALA A 215 -4.39 -19.99 -7.95
C ALA A 215 -5.56 -19.00 -7.98
N ILE A 216 -5.66 -18.19 -9.03
CA ILE A 216 -6.77 -17.23 -9.20
C ILE A 216 -8.10 -17.98 -9.39
N VAL A 217 -8.13 -18.97 -10.29
CA VAL A 217 -9.36 -19.73 -10.57
C VAL A 217 -9.80 -20.53 -9.34
N GLU A 218 -8.87 -21.17 -8.62
CA GLU A 218 -9.17 -21.88 -7.38
C GLU A 218 -9.83 -20.97 -6.35
N ALA A 219 -9.28 -19.77 -6.13
CA ALA A 219 -9.86 -18.79 -5.20
C ALA A 219 -11.27 -18.35 -5.65
N MET A 220 -11.45 -18.02 -6.94
CA MET A 220 -12.75 -17.63 -7.49
C MET A 220 -13.80 -18.74 -7.33
N CYS A 221 -13.42 -19.99 -7.57
CA CYS A 221 -14.29 -21.16 -7.40
C CYS A 221 -14.64 -21.44 -5.93
N ALA A 222 -13.72 -21.17 -5.00
CA ALA A 222 -13.96 -21.38 -3.57
C ALA A 222 -14.96 -20.38 -2.98
N PHE A 223 -15.01 -19.15 -3.49
CA PHE A 223 -15.94 -18.10 -3.01
C PHE A 223 -16.75 -17.46 -4.15
N PRO A 224 -17.65 -18.20 -4.80
CA PRO A 224 -18.35 -17.74 -6.02
C PRO A 224 -19.30 -16.57 -5.77
N LEU A 225 -19.65 -16.28 -4.51
CA LEU A 225 -20.55 -15.19 -4.12
C LEU A 225 -19.81 -13.94 -3.60
N ASP A 226 -18.49 -14.01 -3.40
CA ASP A 226 -17.72 -12.85 -2.94
C ASP A 226 -17.41 -11.94 -4.12
N THR A 227 -18.21 -10.88 -4.28
CA THR A 227 -18.15 -10.01 -5.46
C THR A 227 -16.80 -9.31 -5.63
N LYS A 228 -16.10 -9.04 -4.52
CA LYS A 228 -14.79 -8.38 -4.56
C LYS A 228 -13.72 -9.34 -5.06
N LEU A 229 -13.71 -10.58 -4.57
CA LEU A 229 -12.83 -11.62 -5.10
C LEU A 229 -13.11 -11.89 -6.58
N GLN A 230 -14.37 -11.96 -6.99
CA GLN A 230 -14.71 -12.20 -8.39
C GLN A 230 -14.25 -11.06 -9.30
N GLU A 231 -14.35 -9.81 -8.83
CA GLU A 231 -13.81 -8.64 -9.56
C GLU A 231 -12.29 -8.73 -9.72
N GLU A 232 -11.55 -8.84 -8.61
CA GLU A 232 -10.08 -8.87 -8.61
C GLU A 232 -9.54 -10.12 -9.35
N GLY A 233 -10.24 -11.25 -9.24
CA GLY A 233 -9.91 -12.47 -9.96
C GLY A 233 -10.12 -12.33 -11.46
N ALA A 234 -11.25 -11.75 -11.89
CA ALA A 234 -11.47 -11.48 -13.30
C ALA A 234 -10.43 -10.49 -13.86
N ASP A 235 -10.13 -9.41 -13.13
CA ASP A 235 -9.08 -8.46 -13.50
C ASP A 235 -7.72 -9.13 -13.68
N ALA A 236 -7.33 -9.97 -12.73
CA ALA A 236 -6.08 -10.71 -12.78
C ALA A 236 -6.03 -11.66 -13.99
N LEU A 237 -7.08 -12.45 -14.24
CA LEU A 237 -7.14 -13.33 -15.41
C LEU A 237 -7.06 -12.55 -16.72
N CYS A 238 -7.67 -11.37 -16.81
CA CYS A 238 -7.63 -10.58 -18.03
C CYS A 238 -6.22 -10.07 -18.34
N ASN A 239 -5.43 -9.72 -17.32
CA ASN A 239 -4.03 -9.36 -17.51
C ASN A 239 -3.18 -10.55 -18.00
N LEU A 240 -3.67 -11.79 -17.85
CA LEU A 240 -3.02 -12.99 -18.40
C LEU A 240 -3.49 -13.35 -19.81
N THR A 241 -4.27 -12.50 -20.49
CA THR A 241 -4.75 -12.78 -21.86
C THR A 241 -3.85 -12.20 -22.95
N GLY A 242 -2.77 -11.51 -22.59
CA GLY A 242 -1.86 -10.84 -23.54
C GLY A 242 -1.11 -11.80 -24.46
N SER A 243 -0.91 -13.05 -24.04
CA SER A 243 -0.19 -14.08 -24.78
C SER A 243 -1.02 -15.36 -24.98
N ALA A 244 -0.68 -16.14 -26.00
CA ALA A 244 -1.29 -17.46 -26.22
C ALA A 244 -1.03 -18.43 -25.05
N ALA A 245 0.14 -18.31 -24.40
CA ALA A 245 0.48 -19.11 -23.23
C ALA A 245 -0.43 -18.78 -22.04
N GLY A 246 -0.67 -17.49 -21.80
CA GLY A 246 -1.57 -17.03 -20.75
C GLY A 246 -3.02 -17.45 -21.00
N LYS A 247 -3.54 -17.25 -22.22
CA LYS A 247 -4.88 -17.77 -22.62
C LYS A 247 -5.01 -19.28 -22.41
N ALA A 248 -4.00 -20.05 -22.80
CA ALA A 248 -3.97 -21.50 -22.60
C ALA A 248 -3.92 -21.89 -21.11
N ALA A 249 -3.16 -21.17 -20.28
CA ALA A 249 -3.09 -21.39 -18.84
C ALA A 249 -4.45 -21.11 -18.17
N ILE A 250 -5.12 -20.02 -18.52
CA ILE A 250 -6.48 -19.72 -18.04
C ILE A 250 -7.44 -20.84 -18.42
N ALA A 251 -7.41 -21.29 -19.67
CA ALA A 251 -8.28 -22.38 -20.14
C ALA A 251 -8.01 -23.69 -19.39
N PHE A 252 -6.73 -24.06 -19.21
CA PHE A 252 -6.33 -25.27 -18.50
C PHE A 252 -6.73 -25.24 -17.02
N ALA A 253 -6.62 -24.08 -16.38
CA ALA A 253 -7.06 -23.87 -15.00
C ALA A 253 -8.58 -23.93 -14.82
N GLY A 254 -9.37 -23.98 -15.91
CA GLY A 254 -10.84 -23.92 -15.86
C GLY A 254 -11.39 -22.49 -15.76
N GLY A 255 -10.57 -21.47 -16.05
CA GLY A 255 -10.94 -20.06 -15.89
C GLY A 255 -12.08 -19.60 -16.79
N VAL A 256 -12.27 -20.22 -17.97
CA VAL A 256 -13.43 -19.93 -18.84
C VAL A 256 -14.75 -20.21 -18.11
N ALA A 257 -14.87 -21.38 -17.47
CA ALA A 257 -16.07 -21.74 -16.71
C ALA A 257 -16.25 -20.85 -15.48
N ALA A 258 -15.16 -20.48 -14.80
CA ALA A 258 -15.20 -19.55 -13.67
C ALA A 258 -15.71 -18.16 -14.09
N LEU A 259 -15.20 -17.60 -15.19
CA LEU A 259 -15.62 -16.30 -15.73
C LEU A 259 -17.08 -16.32 -16.21
N GLU A 260 -17.53 -17.41 -16.83
CA GLU A 260 -18.95 -17.58 -17.17
C GLU A 260 -19.84 -17.59 -15.93
N ALA A 261 -19.42 -18.29 -14.87
CA ALA A 261 -20.13 -18.29 -13.60
C ALA A 261 -20.19 -16.88 -12.97
N VAL A 262 -19.11 -16.08 -13.04
CA VAL A 262 -19.12 -14.68 -12.58
C VAL A 262 -20.13 -13.86 -13.36
N ARG A 263 -20.10 -13.94 -14.70
CA ARG A 263 -21.02 -13.22 -15.59
C ARG A 263 -22.49 -13.54 -15.27
N SER A 264 -22.79 -14.80 -14.96
CA SER A 264 -24.15 -15.26 -14.65
C SER A 264 -24.60 -14.97 -13.21
N ASN A 265 -23.71 -15.09 -12.23
CA ASN A 265 -24.08 -15.04 -10.81
C ASN A 265 -23.91 -13.64 -10.19
N VAL A 266 -23.05 -12.79 -10.75
CA VAL A 266 -22.71 -11.46 -10.19
C VAL A 266 -23.33 -10.34 -11.02
N THR A 267 -24.65 -10.34 -11.15
CA THR A 267 -25.37 -9.36 -12.00
C THR A 267 -25.33 -7.95 -11.41
N GLY A 268 -25.04 -6.93 -12.23
CA GLY A 268 -25.05 -5.52 -11.82
C GLY A 268 -23.79 -5.03 -11.11
N HIS A 269 -22.75 -5.87 -11.01
CA HIS A 269 -21.43 -5.50 -10.50
C HIS A 269 -20.43 -5.35 -11.66
N PRO A 270 -19.40 -4.48 -11.56
CA PRO A 270 -18.33 -4.37 -12.56
C PRO A 270 -17.67 -5.71 -12.92
N ALA A 271 -17.61 -6.64 -11.96
CA ALA A 271 -17.08 -8.00 -12.14
C ALA A 271 -17.72 -8.75 -13.32
N ALA A 272 -19.03 -8.62 -13.56
CA ALA A 272 -19.69 -9.31 -14.67
C ALA A 272 -19.26 -8.76 -16.03
N GLN A 273 -19.13 -7.43 -16.15
CA GLN A 273 -18.62 -6.81 -17.37
C GLN A 273 -17.16 -7.20 -17.59
N ARG A 274 -16.35 -7.16 -16.53
CA ARG A 274 -14.94 -7.54 -16.63
C ARG A 274 -14.76 -8.99 -17.04
N ALA A 275 -15.55 -9.90 -16.49
CA ALA A 275 -15.55 -11.30 -16.88
C ALA A 275 -15.96 -11.50 -18.36
N GLN A 276 -16.93 -10.73 -18.84
CA GLN A 276 -17.32 -10.72 -20.25
C GLN A 276 -16.17 -10.26 -21.17
N ASP A 277 -15.49 -9.16 -20.81
CA ASP A 277 -14.37 -8.63 -21.59
C ASP A 277 -13.21 -9.63 -21.62
N CYS A 278 -12.94 -10.30 -20.48
CA CYS A 278 -11.98 -11.39 -20.38
C CYS A 278 -12.29 -12.54 -21.32
N LEU A 279 -13.54 -13.01 -21.32
CA LEU A 279 -13.98 -14.11 -22.17
C LEU A 279 -13.83 -13.74 -23.65
N ALA A 280 -14.09 -12.49 -24.02
CA ALA A 280 -13.84 -12.01 -25.38
C ALA A 280 -12.35 -12.04 -25.72
N ALA A 281 -11.48 -11.58 -24.82
CA ALA A 281 -10.02 -11.58 -25.03
C ALA A 281 -9.42 -12.99 -25.13
N ILE A 282 -9.94 -13.96 -24.36
CA ILE A 282 -9.52 -15.38 -24.44
C ILE A 282 -9.87 -15.98 -25.81
N ASN A 283 -11.04 -15.64 -26.34
CA ASN A 283 -11.53 -16.17 -27.62
C ASN A 283 -11.02 -15.39 -28.86
N ASP A 284 -10.41 -14.21 -28.65
CA ASP A 284 -9.80 -13.47 -29.74
C ASP A 284 -8.55 -14.21 -30.21
N GLU A 285 -8.63 -14.85 -31.38
CA GLU A 285 -7.51 -15.61 -31.95
C GLU A 285 -6.36 -14.70 -32.42
N GLY A 286 -6.56 -13.37 -32.48
CA GLY A 286 -5.55 -12.44 -32.98
C GLY A 286 -5.27 -12.70 -34.46
N THR A 287 -5.85 -11.90 -35.35
CA THR A 287 -5.58 -11.94 -36.80
C THR A 287 -4.12 -11.71 -37.14
#